data_AF-A0A5D0HR07-F1
#
_entry.id   AF-A0A5D0HR07-F1
#
_cell.length_a   1.000
_cell.length_b   1.000
_cell.length_c   1.000
_cell.angle_alpha   90.00
_cell.angle_beta   90.00
_cell.angle_gamma   90.00
#
_symmetry.space_group_name_H-M   'P 1'
#
loop_
_entity.id
_entity.type
_entity.pdbx_description
1 polymer ?
#
loop_
_entity_poly.entity_id
_entity_poly.type
_entity_poly.pdbx_seq_one_letter_code
_entity_poly.pdbx_strand_id
1 'polypeptide(L)'
;FGSRQDILLPKKATQEKLSGFDRLKIVSEEETGISNIMSSYVSADIFPNTPWLTSDKYLYILELFRAKLHLKVNITDPKQRLVPLFTGHINFIASQHEDYWYLYIRLPEWEKTKMYPALIYSWDMGKIVAAIESILQEEPETIETIFELVSDAVDSNNRTVDKPLEVPFHPFPYYEGMNKIGMDKYWLGLYWRNNKYDISFLKEMCELCLENK
;
A
#
# COMPACT_ATOMS: atom_id res chain seq x y z
N PHE A 1 7.62 10.00 11.30
CA PHE A 1 6.94 8.97 10.48
C PHE A 1 7.97 7.94 10.01
N GLY A 2 7.53 6.71 9.73
CA GLY A 2 8.40 5.68 9.18
C GLY A 2 8.42 5.71 7.65
N SER A 3 9.08 4.73 7.04
CA SER A 3 9.30 4.67 5.59
C SER A 3 8.15 4.00 4.83
N ARG A 4 7.14 3.47 5.53
CA ARG A 4 6.03 2.72 4.94
C ARG A 4 4.67 3.34 5.26
N GLN A 5 4.59 4.68 5.24
CA GLN A 5 3.37 5.44 5.54
C GLN A 5 2.82 5.17 6.96
N ASP A 6 3.71 4.93 7.90
CA ASP A 6 3.44 4.58 9.28
C ASP A 6 3.85 5.71 10.25
N ILE A 7 3.20 5.75 11.41
CA ILE A 7 3.50 6.69 12.49
C ILE A 7 4.32 5.95 13.54
N LEU A 8 5.56 6.37 13.74
CA LEU A 8 6.45 5.84 14.77
C LEU A 8 6.38 6.71 16.02
N LEU A 9 5.93 6.14 17.13
CA LEU A 9 5.88 6.82 18.42
C LEU A 9 7.08 6.38 19.28
N PRO A 10 7.95 7.29 19.72
CA PRO A 10 9.21 6.94 20.42
C PRO A 10 8.99 6.48 21.87
N LYS A 11 7.75 6.46 22.36
CA LYS A 11 7.44 6.16 23.76
C LYS A 11 6.85 4.77 23.89
N LYS A 12 7.41 3.97 24.80
CA LYS A 12 6.85 2.67 25.17
C LYS A 12 5.47 2.87 25.81
N ALA A 13 4.51 2.05 25.38
CA ALA A 13 3.16 2.00 25.93
C ALA A 13 2.83 0.55 26.28
N THR A 14 2.12 0.35 27.39
CA THR A 14 1.62 -0.99 27.76
C THR A 14 0.46 -1.38 26.87
N GLN A 15 0.28 -2.67 26.61
CA GLN A 15 -0.84 -3.19 25.79
C GLN A 15 -2.20 -2.69 26.29
N GLU A 16 -2.38 -2.55 27.61
CA GLU A 16 -3.61 -2.02 28.22
C GLU A 16 -3.92 -0.57 27.81
N LYS A 17 -2.89 0.25 27.57
CA LYS A 17 -3.08 1.63 27.08
C LYS A 17 -3.36 1.66 25.59
N LEU A 18 -2.89 0.66 24.85
CA LEU A 18 -3.07 0.54 23.41
C LEU A 18 -4.44 -0.03 23.06
N SER A 19 -4.99 -0.92 23.91
CA SER A 19 -6.32 -1.51 23.74
C SER A 19 -7.48 -0.51 23.83
N GLY A 20 -7.24 0.74 24.19
CA GLY A 20 -8.25 1.80 24.13
C GLY A 20 -8.44 2.40 22.72
N PHE A 21 -7.64 1.98 21.73
CA PHE A 21 -7.63 2.52 20.37
C PHE A 21 -8.11 1.49 19.34
N ASP A 22 -9.33 0.97 19.48
CA ASP A 22 -9.90 -0.12 18.66
C ASP A 22 -9.93 0.15 17.15
N ARG A 23 -9.86 1.43 16.74
CA ARG A 23 -9.86 1.84 15.33
C ARG A 23 -8.46 1.87 14.71
N LEU A 24 -7.41 1.71 15.51
CA LEU A 24 -6.02 1.76 15.05
C LEU A 24 -5.41 0.37 15.09
N LYS A 25 -4.76 -0.03 14.00
CA LYS A 25 -3.86 -1.18 14.01
C LYS A 25 -2.52 -0.74 14.59
N ILE A 26 -2.29 -1.06 15.86
CA ILE A 26 -1.05 -0.74 16.56
C ILE A 26 -0.17 -1.99 16.58
N VAL A 27 1.07 -1.82 16.12
CA VAL A 27 2.13 -2.83 16.20
C VAL A 27 3.01 -2.46 17.38
N SER A 28 3.15 -3.38 18.33
CA SER A 28 4.01 -3.17 19.49
C SER A 28 5.48 -3.48 19.18
N GLU A 29 6.40 -3.00 20.03
CA GLU A 29 7.85 -3.22 19.86
C GLU A 29 8.24 -4.72 19.89
N GLU A 30 7.44 -5.56 20.57
CA GLU A 30 7.66 -7.00 20.68
C GLU A 30 7.34 -7.75 19.38
N GLU A 31 6.53 -7.13 18.51
CA GLU A 31 6.10 -7.72 17.25
C GLU A 31 7.06 -7.35 16.13
N THR A 32 7.90 -8.30 15.76
CA THR A 32 8.89 -8.12 14.70
C THR A 32 8.36 -8.58 13.35
N GLY A 33 8.90 -8.01 12.27
CA GLY A 33 8.57 -8.43 10.90
C GLY A 33 7.25 -7.89 10.35
N ILE A 34 6.41 -7.22 11.15
CA ILE A 34 5.15 -6.65 10.66
C ILE A 34 5.40 -5.38 9.86
N SER A 35 4.78 -5.29 8.68
CA SER A 35 4.92 -4.15 7.77
C SER A 35 3.56 -3.50 7.47
N ASN A 36 3.54 -2.17 7.41
CA ASN A 36 2.38 -1.44 6.91
C ASN A 36 2.26 -1.57 5.37
N ILE A 37 1.01 -1.45 4.88
CA ILE A 37 0.71 -1.38 3.45
C ILE A 37 1.05 0.03 2.96
N MET A 38 1.89 0.14 1.93
CA MET A 38 2.06 1.41 1.23
C MET A 38 1.01 1.53 0.14
N SER A 39 0.27 2.63 0.12
CA SER A 39 -0.74 2.86 -0.90
C SER A 39 -0.66 4.24 -1.50
N SER A 40 -0.91 4.34 -2.82
CA SER A 40 -1.08 5.63 -3.49
C SER A 40 -2.44 6.28 -3.22
N TYR A 41 -3.26 5.71 -2.33
CA TYR A 41 -4.42 6.37 -1.70
C TYR A 41 -4.11 7.79 -1.23
N VAL A 42 -2.91 8.02 -0.67
CA VAL A 42 -2.45 9.35 -0.22
C VAL A 42 -2.43 10.40 -1.32
N SER A 43 -2.53 9.99 -2.59
CA SER A 43 -2.55 10.85 -3.77
C SER A 43 -3.82 10.72 -4.63
N ALA A 44 -4.81 9.94 -4.19
CA ALA A 44 -5.99 9.55 -4.97
C ALA A 44 -6.74 10.73 -5.59
N ASP A 45 -6.93 11.79 -4.81
CA ASP A 45 -7.67 12.99 -5.25
C ASP A 45 -6.76 14.15 -5.67
N ILE A 46 -5.45 13.91 -5.81
CA ILE A 46 -4.44 14.96 -6.10
C ILE A 46 -3.79 14.76 -7.46
N PHE A 47 -3.45 13.52 -7.80
CA PHE A 47 -2.79 13.18 -9.05
C PHE A 47 -3.72 12.36 -9.96
N PRO A 48 -3.44 12.31 -11.28
CA PRO A 48 -4.22 11.51 -12.21
C PRO A 48 -4.34 10.06 -11.74
N ASN A 49 -5.54 9.50 -11.85
CA ASN A 49 -5.84 8.14 -11.43
C ASN A 49 -6.31 7.27 -12.61
N THR A 50 -6.22 5.97 -12.38
CA THR A 50 -6.90 4.95 -13.16
C THR A 50 -8.40 5.11 -12.93
N PRO A 51 -9.25 5.18 -13.97
CA PRO A 51 -10.62 5.70 -13.84
C PRO A 51 -11.50 5.00 -12.79
N TRP A 52 -11.33 3.69 -12.60
CA TRP A 52 -12.09 2.91 -11.64
C TRP A 52 -11.53 2.98 -10.21
N LEU A 53 -10.32 3.50 -10.03
CA LEU A 53 -9.59 3.47 -8.76
C LEU A 53 -9.71 4.83 -8.06
N THR A 54 -10.79 4.96 -7.31
CA THR A 54 -11.16 6.12 -6.51
C THR A 54 -10.70 5.98 -5.05
N SER A 55 -10.77 7.07 -4.28
CA SER A 55 -10.42 7.08 -2.85
C SER A 55 -11.22 6.08 -2.01
N ASP A 56 -12.53 5.95 -2.26
CA ASP A 56 -13.39 4.97 -1.61
C ASP A 56 -13.03 3.53 -1.98
N LYS A 57 -12.66 3.27 -3.23
CA LYS A 57 -12.16 1.95 -3.67
C LYS A 57 -10.86 1.56 -2.97
N TYR A 58 -9.93 2.49 -2.79
CA TYR A 58 -8.73 2.25 -1.98
C TYR A 58 -9.06 1.86 -0.55
N LEU A 59 -9.90 2.65 0.14
CA LEU A 59 -10.30 2.37 1.52
C LEU A 59 -10.95 0.99 1.63
N TYR A 60 -11.86 0.69 0.71
CA TYR A 60 -12.50 -0.62 0.63
C TYR A 60 -11.49 -1.77 0.50
N ILE A 61 -10.50 -1.63 -0.39
CA ILE A 61 -9.45 -2.64 -0.59
C ILE A 61 -8.56 -2.78 0.65
N LEU A 62 -8.18 -1.68 1.30
CA LEU A 62 -7.34 -1.71 2.50
C LEU A 62 -8.04 -2.42 3.66
N GLU A 63 -9.38 -2.31 3.77
CA GLU A 63 -10.19 -3.02 4.76
C GLU A 63 -10.22 -4.55 4.56
N LEU A 64 -9.91 -5.04 3.35
CA LEU A 64 -9.80 -6.49 3.09
C LEU A 64 -8.58 -7.11 3.79
N PHE A 65 -7.54 -6.33 4.07
CA PHE A 65 -6.32 -6.80 4.71
C PHE A 65 -6.46 -6.83 6.23
N ARG A 66 -7.10 -7.90 6.74
CA ARG A 66 -7.31 -8.07 8.19
C ARG A 66 -6.11 -8.70 8.93
N ALA A 67 -5.31 -9.51 8.24
CA ALA A 67 -4.15 -10.17 8.82
C ALA A 67 -2.98 -9.21 9.05
N LYS A 68 -2.11 -9.55 10.00
CA LYS A 68 -0.80 -8.91 10.16
C LYS A 68 0.12 -9.41 9.05
N LEU A 69 0.69 -8.47 8.29
CA LEU A 69 1.49 -8.76 7.11
C LEU A 69 2.96 -8.78 7.48
N HIS A 70 3.65 -9.88 7.17
CA HIS A 70 5.10 -10.00 7.28
C HIS A 70 5.80 -9.56 6.00
N LEU A 71 5.11 -9.72 4.87
CA LEU A 71 5.54 -9.20 3.59
C LEU A 71 5.18 -7.72 3.45
N LYS A 72 6.11 -6.97 2.88
CA LYS A 72 5.90 -5.57 2.51
C LYS A 72 4.95 -5.53 1.31
N VAL A 73 3.70 -5.13 1.53
CA VAL A 73 2.68 -4.99 0.47
C VAL A 73 2.57 -3.54 0.02
N ASN A 74 2.52 -3.33 -1.29
CA ASN A 74 2.23 -2.05 -1.92
C ASN A 74 0.94 -2.16 -2.77
N ILE A 75 0.07 -1.16 -2.72
CA ILE A 75 -1.18 -1.06 -3.52
C ILE A 75 -1.21 0.29 -4.22
N THR A 76 -0.91 0.32 -5.52
CA THR A 76 -0.54 1.55 -6.21
C THR A 76 -1.22 1.75 -7.56
N ASP A 77 -1.45 3.01 -7.92
CA ASP A 77 -1.83 3.44 -9.25
C ASP A 77 -0.58 3.76 -10.08
N PRO A 78 -0.41 3.19 -11.29
CA PRO A 78 0.73 3.49 -12.15
C PRO A 78 0.80 4.98 -12.57
N LYS A 79 -0.31 5.72 -12.52
CA LYS A 79 -0.38 7.12 -12.97
C LYS A 79 0.03 8.16 -11.93
N GLN A 80 0.04 7.81 -10.64
CA GLN A 80 0.22 8.81 -9.55
C GLN A 80 1.69 9.05 -9.17
N ARG A 81 2.54 8.02 -9.27
CA ARG A 81 4.02 8.05 -9.10
C ARG A 81 4.57 8.57 -7.75
N LEU A 82 3.77 9.21 -6.89
CA LEU A 82 4.18 9.67 -5.56
C LEU A 82 4.64 8.51 -4.68
N VAL A 83 3.95 7.39 -4.76
CA VAL A 83 4.29 6.15 -4.06
C VAL A 83 5.02 5.22 -5.03
N PRO A 84 6.24 4.74 -4.71
CA PRO A 84 6.98 3.83 -5.57
C PRO A 84 6.25 2.51 -5.84
N LEU A 85 6.23 2.08 -7.11
CA LEU A 85 5.47 0.90 -7.54
C LEU A 85 6.08 -0.44 -7.08
N PHE A 86 7.42 -0.55 -6.97
CA PHE A 86 8.12 -1.84 -6.84
C PHE A 86 9.03 -1.94 -5.60
N THR A 87 8.67 -1.28 -4.49
CA THR A 87 9.49 -1.27 -3.26
C THR A 87 9.07 -2.31 -2.23
N GLY A 88 7.91 -2.93 -2.39
CA GLY A 88 7.43 -4.03 -1.56
C GLY A 88 7.97 -5.39 -2.00
N HIS A 89 7.71 -6.41 -1.20
CA HIS A 89 7.83 -7.81 -1.62
C HIS A 89 6.68 -8.19 -2.55
N ILE A 90 5.49 -7.66 -2.24
CA ILE A 90 4.26 -7.83 -3.01
C ILE A 90 3.83 -6.44 -3.48
N ASN A 91 3.66 -6.28 -4.79
CA ASN A 91 3.35 -5.00 -5.39
C ASN A 91 2.13 -5.15 -6.30
N PHE A 92 0.98 -4.70 -5.82
CA PHE A 92 -0.23 -4.58 -6.60
C PHE A 92 -0.26 -3.25 -7.33
N ILE A 93 -0.43 -3.30 -8.65
CA ILE A 93 -0.46 -2.13 -9.52
C ILE A 93 -1.75 -2.16 -10.35
N ALA A 94 -2.54 -1.10 -10.27
CA ALA A 94 -3.86 -1.03 -10.89
C ALA A 94 -3.78 -1.32 -12.40
N SER A 95 -4.65 -2.20 -12.89
CA SER A 95 -4.76 -2.50 -14.32
C SER A 95 -5.80 -1.62 -15.02
N GLN A 96 -5.88 -1.71 -16.34
CA GLN A 96 -6.95 -1.06 -17.12
C GLN A 96 -8.30 -1.76 -16.92
N HIS A 97 -8.30 -3.01 -16.47
CA HIS A 97 -9.52 -3.76 -16.15
C HIS A 97 -9.98 -3.38 -14.74
N GLU A 98 -11.26 -3.01 -14.63
CA GLU A 98 -11.88 -2.61 -13.37
C GLU A 98 -11.73 -3.68 -12.29
N ASP A 99 -11.35 -3.27 -11.08
CA ASP A 99 -11.11 -4.12 -9.92
C ASP A 99 -10.00 -5.19 -10.10
N TYR A 100 -9.20 -5.13 -11.17
CA TYR A 100 -8.09 -6.07 -11.41
C TYR A 100 -6.73 -5.38 -11.31
N TRP A 101 -5.76 -6.11 -10.74
CA TRP A 101 -4.42 -5.62 -10.43
C TRP A 101 -3.35 -6.49 -11.07
N TYR A 102 -2.32 -5.87 -11.63
CA TYR A 102 -1.06 -6.57 -11.84
C TYR A 102 -0.46 -6.90 -10.47
N LEU A 103 0.13 -8.08 -10.35
CA LEU A 103 0.89 -8.48 -9.17
C LEU A 103 2.35 -8.69 -9.55
N TYR A 104 3.23 -7.93 -8.90
CA TYR A 104 4.68 -8.04 -9.03
C TYR A 104 5.30 -8.46 -7.71
N ILE A 105 6.10 -9.53 -7.75
CA ILE A 105 6.67 -10.18 -6.59
C ILE A 105 8.19 -10.07 -6.62
N ARG A 106 8.77 -9.68 -5.49
CA ARG A 106 10.20 -9.80 -5.19
C ARG A 106 10.34 -10.26 -3.75
N LEU A 107 10.34 -11.57 -3.56
CA LEU A 107 10.48 -12.17 -2.25
C LEU A 107 11.84 -11.82 -1.61
N PRO A 108 12.00 -12.00 -0.29
CA PRO A 108 13.32 -12.00 0.33
C PRO A 108 14.28 -12.92 -0.45
N GLU A 109 15.56 -12.54 -0.54
CA GLU A 109 16.59 -13.22 -1.34
C GLU A 109 16.46 -13.15 -2.88
N TRP A 110 15.31 -12.71 -3.42
CA TRP A 110 15.17 -12.53 -4.87
C TRP A 110 15.84 -11.23 -5.35
N GLU A 111 16.76 -11.34 -6.30
CA GLU A 111 17.43 -10.15 -6.87
C GLU A 111 16.51 -9.27 -7.71
N LYS A 112 15.53 -9.88 -8.40
CA LYS A 112 14.70 -9.20 -9.41
C LYS A 112 13.22 -9.37 -9.11
N THR A 113 12.47 -8.31 -9.34
CA THR A 113 11.01 -8.34 -9.34
C THR A 113 10.52 -9.12 -10.56
N LYS A 114 9.57 -10.03 -10.34
CA LYS A 114 8.91 -10.86 -11.35
C LYS A 114 7.42 -10.56 -11.39
N MET A 115 6.82 -10.65 -12.58
CA MET A 115 5.37 -10.50 -12.75
C MET A 115 4.70 -11.83 -12.46
N TYR A 116 3.70 -11.84 -11.58
CA TYR A 116 2.82 -12.97 -11.38
C TYR A 116 1.96 -13.17 -12.64
N PRO A 117 1.79 -14.41 -13.15
CA PRO A 117 1.23 -14.67 -14.48
C PRO A 117 -0.30 -14.56 -14.54
N ALA A 118 -0.90 -13.73 -13.68
CA ALA A 118 -2.33 -13.43 -13.68
C ALA A 118 -2.60 -12.03 -13.11
N LEU A 119 -3.69 -11.42 -13.57
CA LEU A 119 -4.30 -10.26 -12.94
C LEU A 119 -5.16 -10.72 -11.76
N ILE A 120 -5.00 -10.02 -10.65
CA ILE A 120 -5.61 -10.36 -9.37
C ILE A 120 -6.86 -9.52 -9.15
N TYR A 121 -7.97 -10.18 -8.84
CA TYR A 121 -9.20 -9.49 -8.45
C TYR A 121 -9.06 -8.84 -7.07
N SER A 122 -9.63 -7.64 -6.91
CA SER A 122 -9.47 -6.82 -5.69
C SER A 122 -9.84 -7.56 -4.40
N TRP A 123 -10.91 -8.37 -4.45
CA TRP A 123 -11.38 -9.14 -3.29
C TRP A 123 -10.46 -10.29 -2.90
N ASP A 124 -9.60 -10.72 -3.82
CA ASP A 124 -8.73 -11.87 -3.64
C ASP A 124 -7.31 -11.47 -3.19
N MET A 125 -6.99 -10.17 -3.22
CA MET A 125 -5.65 -9.68 -2.90
C MET A 125 -5.19 -10.13 -1.51
N GLY A 126 -6.04 -9.98 -0.49
CA GLY A 126 -5.70 -10.33 0.90
C GLY A 126 -5.41 -11.83 1.08
N LYS A 127 -6.25 -12.70 0.50
CA LYS A 127 -6.06 -14.16 0.60
C LYS A 127 -4.88 -14.65 -0.23
N ILE A 128 -4.58 -14.01 -1.37
CA ILE A 128 -3.38 -14.33 -2.16
C ILE A 128 -2.12 -13.96 -1.40
N VAL A 129 -2.07 -12.79 -0.74
CA VAL A 129 -0.92 -12.44 0.10
C VAL A 129 -0.74 -13.46 1.24
N ALA A 130 -1.82 -13.84 1.92
CA ALA A 130 -1.76 -14.84 2.98
C ALA A 130 -1.26 -16.20 2.48
N ALA A 131 -1.69 -16.64 1.30
CA ALA A 131 -1.21 -17.87 0.68
C ALA A 131 0.28 -17.80 0.33
N ILE A 132 0.73 -16.69 -0.27
CA ILE A 132 2.15 -16.48 -0.56
C ILE A 132 2.98 -16.51 0.73
N GLU A 133 2.52 -15.86 1.81
CA GLU A 133 3.19 -15.92 3.10
C GLU A 133 3.28 -17.35 3.67
N SER A 134 2.23 -18.16 3.50
CA SER A 134 2.24 -19.57 3.92
C SER A 134 3.23 -20.41 3.12
N ILE A 135 3.37 -20.14 1.82
CA ILE A 135 4.24 -20.87 0.89
C ILE A 135 5.72 -20.56 1.12
N LEU A 136 6.06 -19.40 1.72
CA LEU A 136 7.45 -19.03 2.00
C LEU A 136 8.20 -20.04 2.87
N GLN A 137 7.50 -20.91 3.59
CA GLN A 137 8.10 -22.03 4.33
C GLN A 137 8.83 -23.02 3.41
N GLU A 138 8.46 -23.07 2.13
CA GLU A 138 9.03 -23.98 1.12
C GLU A 138 10.14 -23.34 0.27
N GLU A 139 10.55 -22.11 0.56
CA GLU A 139 11.62 -21.38 -0.15
C GLU A 139 11.49 -21.40 -1.69
N PRO A 140 10.35 -20.91 -2.25
CA PRO A 140 10.13 -20.99 -3.70
C PRO A 140 11.16 -20.17 -4.49
N GLU A 141 11.80 -20.81 -5.46
CA GLU A 141 12.83 -20.17 -6.30
C GLU A 141 12.26 -19.43 -7.51
N THR A 142 11.05 -19.78 -7.97
CA THR A 142 10.48 -19.28 -9.23
C THR A 142 9.08 -18.71 -9.08
N ILE A 143 8.69 -17.82 -10.00
CA ILE A 143 7.36 -17.21 -9.98
C ILE A 143 6.29 -18.22 -10.43
N GLU A 144 6.67 -19.18 -11.26
CA GLU A 144 5.85 -20.29 -11.73
C GLU A 144 5.47 -21.21 -10.55
N THR A 145 6.44 -21.58 -9.70
CA THR A 145 6.17 -22.36 -8.48
C THR A 145 5.20 -21.62 -7.54
N ILE A 146 5.38 -20.31 -7.34
CA ILE A 146 4.45 -19.52 -6.53
C ILE A 146 3.05 -19.53 -7.17
N PHE A 147 2.96 -19.38 -8.49
CA PHE A 147 1.68 -19.39 -9.19
C PHE A 147 0.94 -20.71 -9.02
N GLU A 148 1.62 -21.85 -9.20
CA GLU A 148 1.06 -23.19 -9.03
C GLU A 148 0.57 -23.41 -7.60
N LEU A 149 1.44 -23.18 -6.59
CA LEU A 149 1.10 -23.40 -5.19
C LEU A 149 -0.02 -22.48 -4.69
N VAL A 150 -0.04 -21.20 -5.11
CA VAL A 150 -1.14 -20.28 -4.76
C VAL A 150 -2.44 -20.70 -5.45
N SER A 151 -2.38 -21.15 -6.70
CA SER A 151 -3.57 -21.59 -7.45
C SER A 151 -4.20 -22.85 -6.83
N ASP A 152 -3.38 -23.74 -6.28
CA ASP A 152 -3.86 -24.93 -5.56
C ASP A 152 -4.42 -24.59 -4.17
N ALA A 153 -3.83 -23.60 -3.50
CA ALA A 153 -4.22 -23.20 -2.14
C ALA A 153 -5.45 -22.27 -2.09
N VAL A 154 -5.69 -21.49 -3.15
CA VAL A 154 -6.68 -20.41 -3.15
C VAL A 154 -7.53 -20.41 -4.42
N ASP A 155 -8.83 -20.67 -4.24
CA ASP A 155 -9.83 -20.37 -5.27
C ASP A 155 -9.88 -18.85 -5.49
N SER A 156 -9.42 -18.38 -6.65
CA SER A 156 -9.27 -16.96 -6.99
C SER A 156 -9.87 -16.65 -8.35
N ASN A 157 -10.52 -15.50 -8.46
CA ASN A 157 -11.13 -15.01 -9.69
C ASN A 157 -10.08 -14.31 -10.56
N ASN A 158 -9.00 -15.02 -10.87
CA ASN A 158 -7.88 -14.51 -11.64
C ASN A 158 -8.26 -14.28 -13.11
N ARG A 159 -7.62 -13.29 -13.73
CA ARG A 159 -7.74 -13.01 -15.17
C ARG A 159 -6.39 -13.13 -15.86
N THR A 160 -6.37 -13.63 -17.10
CA THR A 160 -5.15 -13.66 -17.92
C THR A 160 -4.63 -12.25 -18.16
N VAL A 161 -3.29 -12.09 -18.11
CA VAL A 161 -2.62 -10.84 -18.49
C VAL A 161 -2.68 -10.69 -20.01
N ASP A 162 -3.55 -9.81 -20.49
CA ASP A 162 -3.75 -9.54 -21.93
C ASP A 162 -2.87 -8.41 -22.46
N LYS A 163 -2.46 -7.48 -21.59
CA LYS A 163 -1.52 -6.39 -21.90
C LYS A 163 -0.45 -6.29 -20.81
N PRO A 164 0.79 -5.91 -21.16
CA PRO A 164 1.80 -5.61 -20.14
C PRO A 164 1.44 -4.35 -19.36
N LEU A 165 1.97 -4.23 -18.15
CA LEU A 165 1.86 -3.00 -17.36
C LEU A 165 2.49 -1.83 -18.12
N GLU A 166 1.66 -0.82 -18.40
CA GLU A 166 2.11 0.46 -18.94
C GLU A 166 2.31 1.45 -17.78
N VAL A 167 3.54 1.96 -17.64
CA VAL A 167 3.85 2.99 -16.65
C VAL A 167 4.17 4.28 -17.38
N PRO A 168 3.31 5.31 -17.32
CA PRO A 168 3.54 6.53 -18.06
C PRO A 168 4.79 7.26 -17.56
N PHE A 169 5.56 7.82 -18.51
CA PHE A 169 6.76 8.60 -18.17
C PHE A 169 6.37 10.03 -17.84
N HIS A 170 6.44 10.35 -16.55
CA HIS A 170 6.28 11.71 -16.03
C HIS A 170 7.38 12.01 -15.00
N PRO A 171 7.82 13.27 -14.88
CA PRO A 171 8.70 13.67 -13.80
C PRO A 171 8.03 13.38 -12.45
N PHE A 172 8.85 13.11 -11.43
CA PHE A 172 8.34 12.94 -10.08
C PHE A 172 7.55 14.19 -9.65
N PRO A 173 6.33 14.04 -9.09
CA PRO A 173 5.50 15.19 -8.79
C PRO A 173 6.12 16.04 -7.67
N TYR A 174 6.19 17.35 -7.87
CA TYR A 174 6.50 18.27 -6.78
C TYR A 174 5.28 18.35 -5.85
N TYR A 175 5.47 18.01 -4.58
CA TYR A 175 4.38 17.88 -3.62
C TYR A 175 4.46 18.86 -2.44
N GLU A 176 5.60 19.53 -2.25
CA GLU A 176 5.83 20.44 -1.13
C GLU A 176 5.06 21.75 -1.31
N GLY A 177 4.67 22.36 -0.20
CA GLY A 177 3.93 23.63 -0.17
C GLY A 177 2.46 23.48 -0.58
N MET A 178 1.84 24.62 -0.86
CA MET A 178 0.43 24.71 -1.21
C MET A 178 0.25 24.47 -2.72
N ASN A 179 -0.48 23.41 -3.08
CA ASN A 179 -0.71 22.97 -4.45
C ASN A 179 -2.21 23.02 -4.76
N LYS A 180 -2.59 23.66 -5.86
CA LYS A 180 -4.00 23.75 -6.26
C LYS A 180 -4.47 22.40 -6.83
N ILE A 181 -5.62 21.94 -6.37
CA ILE A 181 -6.30 20.72 -6.84
C ILE A 181 -7.70 21.11 -7.31
N GLY A 182 -8.02 20.83 -8.57
CA GLY A 182 -9.31 21.21 -9.14
C GLY A 182 -9.54 22.73 -9.15
N MET A 183 -10.80 23.15 -9.06
CA MET A 183 -11.16 24.57 -9.18
C MET A 183 -10.89 25.37 -7.90
N ASP A 184 -11.24 24.82 -6.73
CA ASP A 184 -11.26 25.57 -5.45
C ASP A 184 -10.66 24.80 -4.26
N LYS A 185 -9.91 23.72 -4.51
CA LYS A 185 -9.25 22.96 -3.43
C LYS A 185 -7.74 23.16 -3.48
N TYR A 186 -7.11 23.02 -2.32
CA TYR A 186 -5.67 23.04 -2.18
C TYR A 186 -5.21 21.87 -1.32
N TRP A 187 -4.01 21.38 -1.62
CA TRP A 187 -3.26 20.43 -0.82
C TRP A 187 -2.05 21.14 -0.25
N LEU A 188 -1.70 20.81 1.00
CA LEU A 188 -0.47 21.25 1.63
C LEU A 188 0.46 20.06 1.84
N GLY A 189 1.58 20.02 1.12
CA GLY A 189 2.63 19.04 1.39
C GLY A 189 3.69 19.61 2.31
N LEU A 190 3.94 18.92 3.41
CA LEU A 190 4.91 19.32 4.41
C LEU A 190 6.10 18.38 4.37
N TYR A 191 7.28 18.94 4.13
CA TYR A 191 8.54 18.21 4.20
C TYR A 191 9.34 18.65 5.42
N TRP A 192 9.84 17.67 6.18
CA TRP A 192 10.75 17.91 7.28
C TRP A 192 11.91 16.92 7.21
N ARG A 193 13.14 17.44 7.20
CA ARG A 193 14.35 16.65 6.88
C ARG A 193 14.56 15.43 7.77
N ASN A 194 14.21 15.52 9.05
CA ASN A 194 14.38 14.41 10.00
C ASN A 194 13.10 13.57 10.17
N ASN A 195 12.01 13.92 9.48
CA ASN A 195 10.70 13.28 9.57
C ASN A 195 10.14 13.14 11.01
N LYS A 196 10.57 14.02 11.92
CA LYS A 196 10.10 14.15 13.30
C LYS A 196 9.24 15.40 13.41
N TYR A 197 8.07 15.25 14.03
CA TYR A 197 7.10 16.32 14.20
C TYR A 197 6.72 16.40 15.68
N ASP A 198 6.61 17.62 16.19
CA ASP A 198 6.20 17.86 17.57
C ASP A 198 4.72 17.54 17.77
N ILE A 199 4.37 17.04 18.96
CA ILE A 199 2.98 16.66 19.27
C ILE A 199 2.05 17.87 19.23
N SER A 200 2.50 19.05 19.68
CA SER A 200 1.72 20.30 19.59
C SER A 200 1.38 20.63 18.14
N PHE A 201 2.37 20.60 17.26
CA PHE A 201 2.17 20.83 15.83
C PHE A 201 1.18 19.84 15.22
N LEU A 202 1.32 18.54 15.51
CA LEU A 202 0.38 17.53 15.01
C LEU A 202 -1.05 17.75 15.50
N LYS A 203 -1.23 18.21 16.74
CA LYS A 203 -2.56 18.55 17.28
C LYS A 203 -3.16 19.76 16.57
N GLU A 204 -2.40 20.84 16.41
CA GLU A 204 -2.84 22.04 15.68
C GLU A 204 -3.22 21.70 14.23
N MET A 205 -2.45 20.84 13.56
CA MET A 205 -2.80 20.35 12.22
C MET A 205 -4.10 19.53 12.21
N CYS A 206 -4.32 18.66 13.21
CA CYS A 206 -5.56 17.92 13.33
C CYS A 206 -6.77 18.86 13.55
N GLU A 207 -6.62 19.88 14.39
CA GLU A 207 -7.65 20.90 14.63
C GLU A 207 -7.97 21.66 13.35
N LEU A 208 -6.95 22.11 12.62
CA LEU A 208 -7.11 22.77 11.33
C LEU A 208 -7.88 21.89 10.32
N CYS A 209 -7.56 20.59 10.24
CA CYS A 209 -8.28 19.64 9.39
C CYS A 209 -9.75 19.44 9.80
N LEU A 210 -10.05 19.51 11.10
CA LEU A 210 -11.43 19.40 11.60
C LEU A 210 -12.25 20.65 11.30
N GLU A 211 -11.63 21.83 11.33
CA GLU A 211 -12.25 23.12 11.01
C GLU A 211 -12.52 23.31 9.51
N ASN A 212 -11.73 22.66 8.63
CA ASN A 212 -11.73 22.90 7.18
C ASN A 212 -12.15 21.67 6.35
N LYS A 213 -13.27 21.04 6.69
CA LYS A 213 -13.81 19.87 5.96
C LYS A 213 -14.24 20.16 4.51
#